data_AF-A0A819IVX9-F1
#
_entry.id   AF-A0A819IVX9-F1
#
_cell.length_a   1.000
_cell.length_b   1.000
_cell.length_c   1.000
_cell.angle_alpha   90.00
_cell.angle_beta   90.00
_cell.angle_gamma   90.00
#
_symmetry.space_group_name_H-M   'P 1'
#
loop_
_entity.id
_entity.type
_entity.pdbx_description
1 polymer ?
#
loop_
_entity_poly.entity_id
_entity_poly.type
_entity_poly.pdbx_seq_one_letter_code
_entity_poly.pdbx_strand_id
1 'polypeptide(L)' 'AAPAQRGDFAATTRIINGALECNNGPGYNNQLTRVATYKRVRQCCGLGQPSINPVC' A
#
# COMPACT_ATOMS: atom_id res chain seq x y z
N ALA A 1 -12.71 9.59 4.10
CA ALA A 1 -11.46 9.05 3.53
C ALA A 1 -11.26 9.65 2.15
N ALA A 2 -10.04 10.02 1.75
CA ALA A 2 -9.78 10.50 0.38
C ALA A 2 -10.11 9.39 -0.65
N PRO A 3 -10.66 9.72 -1.83
CA PRO A 3 -11.01 8.75 -2.86
C PRO A 3 -9.76 8.02 -3.37
N ALA A 4 -9.92 6.75 -3.77
CA ALA A 4 -8.82 5.97 -4.32
C ALA A 4 -8.39 6.54 -5.69
N GLN A 5 -7.13 6.96 -5.80
CA GLN A 5 -6.51 7.41 -7.04
C GLN A 5 -5.82 6.23 -7.75
N ARG A 6 -5.81 6.20 -9.09
CA ARG A 6 -5.05 5.20 -9.84
C ARG A 6 -3.58 5.25 -9.41
N GLY A 7 -3.07 4.13 -8.89
CA GLY A 7 -1.70 4.02 -8.39
C GLY A 7 -1.53 4.34 -6.89
N ASP A 8 -2.57 4.81 -6.20
CA ASP A 8 -2.57 4.96 -4.74
C ASP A 8 -2.84 3.59 -4.06
N PHE A 9 -1.76 2.84 -3.86
CA PHE A 9 -1.81 1.56 -3.16
C PHE A 9 -2.13 1.71 -1.67
N ALA A 10 -1.78 2.85 -1.05
CA ALA A 10 -2.08 3.11 0.35
C ALA A 10 -3.60 3.22 0.59
N ALA A 11 -4.36 3.78 -0.38
CA ALA A 11 -5.82 3.79 -0.32
C ALA A 11 -6.42 2.38 -0.31
N THR A 12 -5.86 1.46 -1.10
CA THR A 12 -6.29 0.07 -1.10
C THR A 12 -6.08 -0.58 0.27
N THR A 13 -4.91 -0.39 0.89
CA THR A 13 -4.65 -0.90 2.25
C THR A 13 -5.61 -0.27 3.28
N ARG A 14 -5.86 1.04 3.19
CA ARG A 14 -6.84 1.75 4.04
C ARG A 14 -8.24 1.13 3.95
N ILE A 15 -8.68 0.76 2.75
CA ILE A 15 -9.99 0.12 2.53
C ILE A 15 -10.02 -1.31 3.10
N ILE A 16 -8.96 -2.09 2.90
CA ILE A 16 -8.92 -3.50 3.32
C ILE A 16 -8.87 -3.63 4.84
N ASN A 17 -7.96 -2.92 5.50
CA ASN A 17 -7.74 -3.06 6.95
C ASN A 17 -7.09 -1.82 7.59
N GLY A 18 -7.46 -0.64 7.11
CA GLY A 18 -6.79 0.60 7.52
C GLY A 18 -6.83 0.91 9.01
N ALA A 19 -7.85 0.42 9.71
CA ALA A 19 -7.99 0.60 11.15
C ALA A 19 -6.88 -0.06 11.97
N LEU A 20 -6.33 -1.18 11.49
CA LEU A 20 -5.29 -1.93 12.20
C LEU A 20 -3.91 -1.74 11.56
N GLU A 21 -3.86 -1.58 10.24
CA GLU A 21 -2.62 -1.66 9.47
C GLU A 21 -1.98 -0.29 9.20
N CYS A 22 -2.75 0.80 9.14
CA CYS A 22 -2.23 2.13 8.87
C CYS A 22 -1.89 2.90 10.17
N ASN A 23 -1.19 4.03 10.03
CA ASN A 23 -0.83 4.95 11.12
C ASN A 23 -0.06 4.28 12.27
N ASN A 24 0.85 3.35 11.95
CA ASN A 24 1.59 2.53 12.92
C ASN A 24 0.68 1.73 13.88
N GLY A 25 -0.48 1.29 13.39
CA GLY A 25 -1.38 0.43 14.14
C GLY A 25 -0.78 -0.96 14.45
N PRO A 26 -1.49 -1.80 15.22
CA PRO A 26 -0.99 -3.12 15.63
C PRO A 26 -0.67 -4.06 14.47
N GLY A 27 -1.22 -3.80 13.28
CA GLY A 27 -0.96 -4.52 12.03
C GLY A 27 0.06 -3.87 11.11
N TYR A 28 0.85 -2.88 11.55
CA TYR A 28 1.79 -2.14 10.71
C TYR A 28 2.77 -3.03 9.92
N ASN A 29 3.25 -4.12 10.51
CA ASN A 29 4.11 -5.08 9.80
C ASN A 29 3.40 -5.76 8.60
N ASN A 30 2.07 -5.91 8.65
CA ASN A 30 1.29 -6.41 7.52
C ASN A 30 1.22 -5.37 6.40
N GLN A 31 1.08 -4.08 6.75
CA GLN A 31 1.13 -2.98 5.79
C GLN A 31 2.48 -2.92 5.08
N LEU A 32 3.60 -3.04 5.80
CA LEU A 32 4.94 -3.15 5.20
C LEU A 32 5.04 -4.35 4.25
N THR A 33 4.47 -5.50 4.63
CA THR A 33 4.44 -6.70 3.80
C THR A 33 3.62 -6.47 2.51
N ARG A 34 2.46 -5.82 2.59
CA ARG A 34 1.66 -5.43 1.42
C ARG A 34 2.46 -4.54 0.47
N VAL A 35 3.14 -3.53 1.01
CA VAL A 35 3.98 -2.60 0.22
C VAL A 35 5.14 -3.33 -0.46
N ALA A 36 5.82 -4.23 0.25
CA ALA A 36 6.91 -5.02 -0.31
C ALA A 36 6.41 -5.90 -1.48
N THR A 37 5.28 -6.58 -1.29
CA THR A 37 4.65 -7.40 -2.34
C THR A 37 4.23 -6.55 -3.53
N TYR A 38 3.59 -5.40 -3.30
CA TYR A 38 3.22 -4.46 -4.37
C TYR A 38 4.43 -4.02 -5.21
N LYS A 39 5.55 -3.67 -4.56
CA LYS A 39 6.80 -3.30 -5.25
C LYS A 39 7.34 -4.46 -6.10
N ARG A 40 7.33 -5.69 -5.59
CA ARG A 40 7.77 -6.89 -6.33
C ARG A 40 6.91 -7.14 -7.57
N VAL A 41 5.57 -7.07 -7.43
CA VAL A 41 4.65 -7.25 -8.56
C VAL A 41 4.89 -6.20 -9.64
N ARG A 42 5.07 -4.93 -9.26
CA ARG A 42 5.40 -3.87 -10.22
C ARG A 42 6.70 -4.13 -10.96
N GLN A 43 7.73 -4.61 -10.26
CA GLN A 43 9.00 -4.99 -10.89
C GLN A 43 8.82 -6.13 -11.89
N CYS A 44 8.11 -7.20 -11.51
CA CYS A 44 7.80 -8.32 -12.41
C CYS A 44 7.04 -7.87 -13.68
N CYS A 45 6.16 -6.88 -13.55
CA CYS A 45 5.39 -6.34 -14.67
C CYS A 45 6.09 -5.19 -15.43
N GLY A 46 7.34 -4.86 -15.12
CA GLY A 46 8.06 -3.77 -15.80
C GLY A 46 7.52 -2.35 -15.51
N LEU A 47 6.75 -2.16 -14.43
CA LEU A 47 6.08 -0.90 -14.10
C LEU A 47 6.95 0.07 -13.27
N GLY A 48 8.18 -0.31 -12.93
CA GLY A 48 9.08 0.48 -12.10
C GLY A 48 8.59 0.70 -10.66
N GLN A 49 9.24 1.63 -9.94
CA GLN A 49 8.83 1.97 -8.57
C GLN A 49 7.48 2.70 -8.54
N PRO A 50 6.73 2.63 -7.43
CA PRO A 50 5.53 3.45 -7.24
C PRO A 50 5.87 4.94 -7.31
N SER A 51 5.09 5.70 -8.07
CA SER A 51 5.19 7.17 -8.13
C SER A 51 4.48 7.88 -6.96
N ILE A 52 3.59 7.17 -6.26
CA ILE A 52 2.85 7.63 -5.09
C ILE A 52 3.29 6.78 -3.90
N ASN A 53 3.38 7.40 -2.71
CA ASN A 53 3.72 6.68 -1.48
C ASN A 53 2.73 5.53 -1.25
N PRO A 54 3.18 4.26 -1.28
CA PRO A 54 2.30 3.11 -1.08
C PRO A 54 2.01 2.84 0.40
N VAL A 55 2.61 3.62 1.32
CA VAL A 55 2.44 3.49 2.77
C VAL A 55 1.22 4.28 3.24
N CYS A 56 0.44 3.62 4.10
CA CYS A 56 -0.45 4.23 5.07
C CYS A 56 0.04 3.76 6.45
#